data_AF-A0A3M7CWU7-F1
#
_entry.id   AF-A0A3M7CWU7-F1
#
_cell.length_a   1.000
_cell.length_b   1.000
_cell.length_c   1.000
_cell.angle_alpha   90.00
_cell.angle_beta   90.00
_cell.angle_gamma   90.00
#
_symmetry.space_group_name_H-M   'P 1'
#
loop_
_entity.id
_entity.type
_entity.pdbx_description
1 polymer ?
#
loop_
_entity_poly.entity_id
_entity_poly.type
_entity_poly.pdbx_seq_one_letter_code
_entity_poly.pdbx_strand_id
1 'polypeptide(L)'
;SKLAWTGPNRFTLVGYSLGGGIGASFASYFPELVEGLVLIAPSGLLRPKHISAKSKLLYGNLLPQSLIHYYVGNRLRGGPPSVWRQNSSSTGSSSGNPEATTAGAIQAAESEVPSTSPSSHPAQAPNSSAPIFPDRPAISPANAVGWQVDAHPGFVPAFISSIQHAPITEQHERWRLVGHRQEAARTSSTNKPDAPQSAAAAAAAEADLKEKKVLILLGKQDSVIIADEVEEDASNAMGKENVEVVRLEGGHDVPIVGAKECGEAIATFWKRER
;
A
#
# COMPACT_ATOMS: atom_id res chain seq x y z
N SER A 1 14.97 2.15 20.64
CA SER A 1 15.18 0.91 21.43
C SER A 1 15.79 -0.14 20.50
N LYS A 2 16.87 -0.84 20.85
CA LYS A 2 17.40 -1.92 19.98
C LYS A 2 16.61 -3.20 20.25
N LEU A 3 15.80 -3.65 19.29
CA LEU A 3 15.04 -4.89 19.43
C LEU A 3 16.01 -6.07 19.43
N ALA A 4 15.82 -7.03 20.33
CA ALA A 4 16.78 -8.15 20.51
C ALA A 4 17.00 -8.97 19.22
N TRP A 5 16.01 -9.00 18.31
CA TRP A 5 16.09 -9.73 17.04
C TRP A 5 16.73 -8.94 15.89
N THR A 6 16.90 -7.62 16.00
CA THR A 6 17.59 -6.81 14.98
C THR A 6 19.11 -6.83 15.15
N GLY A 7 19.60 -7.34 16.29
CA GLY A 7 21.03 -7.34 16.60
C GLY A 7 21.62 -5.93 16.60
N PRO A 8 22.88 -5.74 16.19
CA PRO A 8 23.47 -4.41 16.05
C PRO A 8 22.98 -3.66 14.80
N ASN A 9 22.20 -4.33 13.93
CA ASN A 9 21.85 -3.83 12.61
C ASN A 9 20.44 -3.22 12.60
N ARG A 10 20.22 -2.35 11.61
CA ARG A 10 18.89 -1.89 11.19
C ARG A 10 18.39 -2.82 10.08
N PHE A 11 17.11 -2.74 9.75
CA PHE A 11 16.52 -3.56 8.68
C PHE A 11 15.90 -2.73 7.56
N THR A 12 15.84 -3.31 6.36
CA THR A 12 15.04 -2.78 5.27
C THR A 12 13.60 -3.27 5.42
N LEU A 13 12.65 -2.34 5.41
CA LEU A 13 11.23 -2.65 5.47
C LEU A 13 10.62 -2.57 4.07
N VAL A 14 9.97 -3.66 3.65
CA VAL A 14 9.19 -3.72 2.41
C VAL A 14 7.72 -3.82 2.76
N GLY A 15 6.94 -2.81 2.35
CA GLY A 15 5.49 -2.77 2.58
C GLY A 15 4.72 -2.84 1.28
N TYR A 16 3.82 -3.80 1.14
CA TYR A 16 2.91 -3.93 -0.01
C TYR A 16 1.48 -3.53 0.38
N SER A 17 0.78 -2.77 -0.47
CA SER A 17 -0.63 -2.40 -0.27
C SER A 17 -0.81 -1.73 1.11
N LEU A 18 -1.73 -2.22 1.94
CA LEU A 18 -1.90 -1.78 3.34
C LEU A 18 -0.59 -1.79 4.15
N GLY A 19 0.26 -2.79 3.89
CA GLY A 19 1.58 -2.91 4.49
C GLY A 19 2.50 -1.73 4.14
N GLY A 20 2.27 -1.05 3.01
CA GLY A 20 2.96 0.17 2.63
C GLY A 20 2.64 1.35 3.55
N GLY A 21 1.35 1.59 3.83
CA GLY A 21 0.92 2.63 4.77
C GLY A 21 1.38 2.34 6.20
N ILE A 22 1.32 1.08 6.61
CA ILE A 22 1.88 0.62 7.91
C ILE A 22 3.40 0.83 7.93
N GLY A 23 4.10 0.46 6.86
CA GLY A 23 5.55 0.58 6.75
C GLY A 23 6.05 2.02 6.82
N ALA A 24 5.40 2.93 6.08
CA ALA A 24 5.70 4.36 6.13
C ALA A 24 5.43 4.93 7.54
N SER A 25 4.32 4.53 8.17
CA SER A 25 4.00 4.94 9.54
C SER A 25 5.05 4.42 10.53
N PHE A 26 5.43 3.14 10.42
CA PHE A 26 6.46 2.52 11.26
C PHE A 26 7.80 3.24 11.12
N ALA A 27 8.27 3.49 9.90
CA ALA A 27 9.51 4.22 9.64
C ALA A 27 9.45 5.67 10.17
N SER A 28 8.26 6.28 10.19
CA SER A 28 8.06 7.60 10.78
C SER A 28 8.24 7.60 12.31
N TYR A 29 7.84 6.52 12.99
CA TYR A 29 7.92 6.41 14.46
C TYR A 29 9.23 5.81 14.97
N PHE A 30 9.79 4.85 14.25
CA PHE A 30 10.98 4.08 14.64
C PHE A 30 12.09 4.18 13.59
N PRO A 31 12.55 5.40 13.25
CA PRO A 31 13.54 5.59 12.20
C PRO A 31 14.89 4.93 12.55
N GLU A 32 15.19 4.76 13.83
CA GLU A 32 16.43 4.11 14.29
C GLU A 32 16.45 2.60 14.00
N LEU A 33 15.31 2.00 13.62
CA LEU A 33 15.19 0.58 13.28
C LEU A 33 15.24 0.32 11.78
N VAL A 34 14.84 1.30 10.96
CA VAL A 34 14.62 1.13 9.51
C VAL A 34 15.74 1.79 8.72
N GLU A 35 16.64 1.00 8.12
CA GLU A 35 17.73 1.52 7.27
C GLU A 35 17.35 1.68 5.80
N GLY A 36 16.27 1.05 5.35
CA GLY A 36 15.79 1.15 3.97
C GLY A 36 14.27 1.00 3.96
N LEU A 37 13.59 1.74 3.08
CA LEU A 37 12.15 1.68 2.94
C LEU A 37 11.76 1.48 1.48
N VAL A 38 11.08 0.37 1.21
CA VAL A 38 10.52 0.03 -0.11
C VAL A 38 9.01 -0.12 0.05
N LEU A 39 8.26 0.56 -0.79
CA LEU A 39 6.80 0.59 -0.77
C LEU A 39 6.28 0.10 -2.12
N ILE A 40 5.47 -0.96 -2.16
CA ILE A 40 4.92 -1.52 -3.39
C ILE A 40 3.41 -1.30 -3.37
N ALA A 41 2.87 -0.62 -4.39
CA ALA A 41 1.47 -0.21 -4.46
C ALA A 41 0.93 0.27 -3.08
N PRO A 42 1.58 1.25 -2.41
CA PRO A 42 1.34 1.48 -0.99
C PRO A 42 0.06 2.27 -0.70
N SER A 43 -0.65 1.84 0.34
CA SER A 43 -1.67 2.66 0.98
C SER A 43 -1.06 3.86 1.73
N GLY A 44 -1.91 4.74 2.25
CA GLY A 44 -1.55 5.84 3.16
C GLY A 44 -1.78 7.21 2.54
N LEU A 45 -1.55 7.37 1.24
CA LEU A 45 -1.77 8.63 0.52
C LEU A 45 -3.07 8.66 -0.27
N LEU A 46 -3.93 7.68 -0.09
CA LEU A 46 -5.20 7.66 -0.81
C LEU A 46 -6.05 8.87 -0.47
N ARG A 47 -6.55 9.52 -1.53
CA ARG A 47 -7.30 10.76 -1.43
C ARG A 47 -8.74 10.49 -0.98
N PRO A 48 -9.29 11.22 0.00
CA PRO A 48 -10.65 10.97 0.50
C PRO A 48 -11.79 11.21 -0.49
N LYS A 49 -11.55 11.93 -1.61
CA LYS A 49 -12.53 12.10 -2.69
C LYS A 49 -12.95 10.74 -3.32
N HIS A 50 -12.11 9.75 -3.11
CA HIS A 50 -12.28 8.37 -3.50
C HIS A 50 -12.95 7.53 -2.40
N ILE A 51 -13.59 8.13 -1.38
CA ILE A 51 -14.46 7.46 -0.36
C ILE A 51 -15.93 7.71 -0.69
N SER A 52 -16.71 6.65 -0.95
CA SER A 52 -18.12 6.76 -1.27
C SER A 52 -18.91 7.00 0.01
N ALA A 53 -20.00 7.77 -0.07
CA ALA A 53 -20.85 8.02 1.10
C ALA A 53 -21.38 6.71 1.73
N LYS A 54 -21.63 5.69 0.90
CA LYS A 54 -22.03 4.34 1.36
C LYS A 54 -20.94 3.66 2.20
N SER A 55 -19.67 3.89 1.87
CA SER A 55 -18.54 3.41 2.67
C SER A 55 -18.47 4.06 4.05
N LYS A 56 -18.65 5.38 4.08
CA LYS A 56 -18.65 6.14 5.34
C LYS A 56 -19.78 5.69 6.25
N LEU A 57 -20.90 5.24 5.68
CA LEU A 57 -22.02 4.68 6.42
C LEU A 57 -21.75 3.23 6.89
N LEU A 58 -21.24 2.36 6.01
CA LEU A 58 -21.04 0.93 6.32
C LEU A 58 -19.93 0.69 7.34
N TYR A 59 -18.85 1.47 7.26
CA TYR A 59 -17.74 1.42 8.22
C TYR A 59 -17.77 2.57 9.22
N GLY A 60 -18.82 3.41 9.17
CA GLY A 60 -19.16 4.28 10.27
C GLY A 60 -19.77 3.49 11.42
N ASN A 61 -19.68 4.01 12.63
CA ASN A 61 -20.25 3.38 13.83
C ASN A 61 -21.79 3.45 13.91
N LEU A 62 -22.47 3.55 12.76
CA LEU A 62 -23.92 3.77 12.67
C LEU A 62 -24.72 2.48 12.47
N LEU A 63 -24.13 1.43 11.90
CA LEU A 63 -24.81 0.15 11.67
C LEU A 63 -24.44 -0.89 12.72
N PRO A 64 -25.35 -1.84 13.05
CA PRO A 64 -25.02 -2.96 13.92
C PRO A 64 -23.89 -3.82 13.34
N GLN A 65 -22.93 -4.22 14.18
CA GLN A 65 -21.73 -4.98 13.77
C GLN A 65 -22.08 -6.29 13.05
N SER A 66 -23.12 -6.99 13.49
CA SER A 66 -23.59 -8.24 12.83
C SER A 66 -24.01 -8.02 11.38
N LEU A 67 -24.61 -6.87 11.07
CA LEU A 67 -25.05 -6.51 9.73
C LEU A 67 -23.85 -6.17 8.83
N ILE A 68 -22.88 -5.43 9.37
CA ILE A 68 -21.62 -5.10 8.66
C ILE A 68 -20.87 -6.40 8.34
N HIS A 69 -20.69 -7.28 9.34
CA HIS A 69 -20.00 -8.56 9.18
C HIS A 69 -20.67 -9.44 8.12
N TYR A 70 -22.01 -9.52 8.11
CA TYR A 70 -22.74 -10.28 7.12
C TYR A 70 -22.48 -9.77 5.70
N TYR A 71 -22.59 -8.45 5.48
CA TYR A 71 -22.41 -7.88 4.14
C TYR A 71 -20.98 -7.99 3.63
N VAL A 72 -20.00 -7.71 4.49
CA VAL A 72 -18.58 -7.81 4.12
C VAL A 72 -18.20 -9.27 3.87
N GLY A 73 -18.62 -10.19 4.74
CA GLY A 73 -18.37 -11.62 4.55
C GLY A 73 -19.01 -12.20 3.29
N ASN A 74 -20.23 -11.77 2.93
CA ASN A 74 -20.86 -12.20 1.67
C ASN A 74 -20.09 -11.70 0.44
N ARG A 75 -19.50 -10.49 0.53
CA ARG A 75 -18.78 -9.90 -0.59
C ARG A 75 -17.36 -10.46 -0.76
N LEU A 76 -16.64 -10.69 0.33
CA LEU A 76 -15.31 -11.32 0.30
C LEU A 76 -15.35 -12.77 -0.24
N ARG A 77 -16.51 -13.44 -0.21
CA ARG A 77 -16.75 -14.73 -0.86
C ARG A 77 -16.99 -14.65 -2.37
N GLY A 78 -16.98 -13.44 -2.96
CA GLY A 78 -17.36 -13.24 -4.37
C GLY A 78 -18.88 -13.25 -4.59
N GLY A 79 -19.68 -13.11 -3.54
CA GLY A 79 -21.13 -12.97 -3.67
C GLY A 79 -21.51 -11.67 -4.40
N PRO A 80 -22.62 -11.63 -5.14
CA PRO A 80 -23.02 -10.45 -5.90
C PRO A 80 -23.17 -9.23 -4.97
N PRO A 81 -22.87 -8.00 -5.46
CA PRO A 81 -23.14 -6.80 -4.69
C PRO A 81 -24.63 -6.76 -4.34
N SER A 82 -24.93 -6.55 -3.06
CA SER A 82 -26.28 -6.63 -2.48
C SER A 82 -27.37 -5.98 -3.34
N VAL A 83 -28.59 -6.52 -3.26
CA VAL A 83 -29.89 -6.09 -3.85
C VAL A 83 -30.23 -4.59 -3.81
N TRP A 84 -29.45 -3.75 -3.13
CA TRP A 84 -29.52 -2.28 -3.19
C TRP A 84 -28.98 -1.66 -4.51
N ARG A 85 -28.82 -2.46 -5.57
CA ARG A 85 -28.53 -2.01 -6.94
C ARG A 85 -29.74 -2.26 -7.84
N GLN A 86 -30.89 -1.71 -7.48
CA GLN A 86 -31.89 -1.34 -8.47
C GLN A 86 -31.88 0.18 -8.57
N ASN A 87 -31.66 0.68 -9.79
CA ASN A 87 -31.59 2.07 -10.22
C ASN A 87 -30.20 2.74 -10.20
N SER A 88 -29.39 2.42 -11.21
CA SER A 88 -28.76 3.45 -12.04
C SER A 88 -28.26 2.82 -13.35
N SER A 89 -29.15 2.75 -14.33
CA SER A 89 -28.75 2.71 -15.74
C SER A 89 -28.12 4.06 -16.08
N SER A 90 -26.79 4.12 -16.11
CA SER A 90 -26.06 5.19 -16.78
C SER A 90 -24.72 4.66 -17.26
N THR A 91 -24.66 4.41 -18.55
CA THR A 91 -23.44 4.43 -19.36
C THR A 91 -22.61 5.66 -19.02
N GLY A 92 -21.49 5.45 -18.35
CA GLY A 92 -20.54 6.50 -18.00
C GLY A 92 -19.28 5.86 -17.42
N SER A 93 -18.22 5.86 -18.22
CA SER A 93 -16.86 5.58 -17.75
C SER A 93 -16.51 6.63 -16.69
N SER A 94 -16.44 6.23 -15.41
CA SER A 94 -16.02 7.11 -14.32
C SER A 94 -14.73 6.59 -13.70
N SER A 95 -13.64 7.29 -14.01
CA SER A 95 -12.28 7.12 -13.49
C SER A 95 -12.16 7.60 -12.04
N GLY A 96 -12.81 6.89 -11.11
CA GLY A 96 -12.72 7.14 -9.67
C GLY A 96 -11.86 6.08 -9.00
N ASN A 97 -10.81 6.50 -8.29
CA ASN A 97 -9.99 5.63 -7.45
C ASN A 97 -10.94 5.07 -6.35
N PRO A 98 -10.91 3.77 -6.05
CA PRO A 98 -11.95 3.14 -5.24
C PRO A 98 -11.50 2.94 -3.79
N GLU A 99 -10.20 2.90 -3.49
CA GLU A 99 -9.67 2.32 -2.24
C GLU A 99 -9.85 3.18 -0.99
N ALA A 100 -10.18 4.45 -1.17
CA ALA A 100 -10.64 5.23 -0.05
C ALA A 100 -12.12 4.86 0.31
N THR A 101 -12.87 4.15 -0.54
CA THR A 101 -14.21 3.61 -0.25
C THR A 101 -14.17 2.13 0.20
N THR A 102 -15.22 1.62 0.85
CA THR A 102 -15.54 0.19 0.97
C THR A 102 -15.55 -0.46 -0.40
N ALA A 103 -16.04 0.23 -1.44
CA ALA A 103 -15.97 -0.27 -2.80
C ALA A 103 -14.54 -0.42 -3.32
N GLY A 104 -13.49 0.12 -2.69
CA GLY A 104 -12.11 -0.14 -3.07
C GLY A 104 -11.15 -0.67 -2.06
N ALA A 105 -11.48 -0.73 -0.78
CA ALA A 105 -10.98 -1.82 0.03
C ALA A 105 -11.47 -3.16 -0.55
N ILE A 106 -12.73 -3.15 -1.02
CA ILE A 106 -13.31 -4.27 -1.75
C ILE A 106 -12.81 -4.32 -3.20
N GLN A 107 -12.57 -3.22 -3.93
CA GLN A 107 -11.86 -3.24 -5.23
C GLN A 107 -10.35 -3.48 -5.09
N ALA A 108 -9.72 -3.31 -3.93
CA ALA A 108 -8.39 -3.85 -3.64
C ALA A 108 -8.51 -5.38 -3.57
N ALA A 109 -9.41 -5.88 -2.73
CA ALA A 109 -9.71 -7.31 -2.64
C ALA A 109 -10.32 -7.92 -3.93
N GLU A 110 -11.05 -7.16 -4.75
CA GLU A 110 -11.64 -7.53 -6.06
C GLU A 110 -10.67 -7.20 -7.21
N SER A 111 -9.67 -6.34 -7.04
CA SER A 111 -8.53 -6.32 -7.96
C SER A 111 -7.70 -7.57 -7.78
N GLU A 112 -7.74 -8.18 -6.59
CA GLU A 112 -7.28 -9.53 -6.30
C GLU A 112 -8.33 -10.63 -6.65
N VAL A 113 -9.58 -10.27 -7.02
CA VAL A 113 -10.71 -11.18 -7.38
C VAL A 113 -11.56 -10.62 -8.55
N PRO A 114 -11.58 -11.27 -9.74
CA PRO A 114 -11.95 -10.71 -11.05
C PRO A 114 -13.22 -9.83 -11.19
N SER A 115 -13.15 -8.83 -12.11
CA SER A 115 -14.31 -8.12 -12.69
C SER A 115 -14.33 -8.20 -14.23
N THR A 116 -15.51 -8.24 -14.84
CA THR A 116 -15.82 -8.83 -16.18
C THR A 116 -15.48 -8.00 -17.44
N SER A 117 -14.43 -7.18 -17.48
CA SER A 117 -14.11 -6.38 -18.69
C SER A 117 -12.85 -6.86 -19.44
N PRO A 118 -12.92 -7.13 -20.76
CA PRO A 118 -11.84 -7.75 -21.51
C PRO A 118 -10.97 -6.73 -22.26
N SER A 119 -9.72 -6.49 -21.83
CA SER A 119 -8.62 -6.20 -22.76
C SER A 119 -7.24 -6.15 -22.09
N SER A 120 -6.30 -6.87 -22.71
CA SER A 120 -4.83 -6.87 -22.53
C SER A 120 -4.31 -7.81 -21.43
N HIS A 121 -3.13 -8.43 -21.66
CA HIS A 121 -2.25 -9.30 -20.83
C HIS A 121 -2.87 -10.33 -19.84
N PRO A 122 -2.32 -11.55 -19.61
CA PRO A 122 -2.82 -12.47 -18.57
C PRO A 122 -2.86 -11.87 -17.14
N ALA A 123 -2.03 -10.85 -16.90
CA ALA A 123 -1.98 -10.04 -15.68
C ALA A 123 -2.73 -8.70 -15.77
N GLN A 124 -3.32 -8.40 -16.93
CA GLN A 124 -4.20 -7.25 -17.19
C GLN A 124 -5.62 -7.72 -17.59
N ALA A 125 -5.86 -9.05 -17.59
CA ALA A 125 -7.11 -9.67 -17.98
C ALA A 125 -8.05 -9.78 -16.77
N PRO A 126 -9.37 -9.83 -17.00
CA PRO A 126 -10.44 -9.94 -16.00
C PRO A 126 -10.45 -11.28 -15.21
N ASN A 127 -9.27 -11.83 -14.91
CA ASN A 127 -9.00 -13.10 -14.28
C ASN A 127 -7.53 -13.17 -13.83
N SER A 128 -7.11 -12.40 -12.81
CA SER A 128 -5.83 -12.70 -12.13
C SER A 128 -5.96 -14.02 -11.35
N SER A 129 -5.94 -15.11 -12.12
CA SER A 129 -5.75 -16.49 -11.68
C SER A 129 -4.26 -16.77 -11.56
N ALA A 130 -3.43 -15.74 -11.35
CA ALA A 130 -1.99 -15.91 -11.20
C ALA A 130 -1.78 -16.84 -10.01
N PRO A 131 -1.29 -18.06 -10.24
CA PRO A 131 -1.18 -19.02 -9.19
C PRO A 131 -0.09 -18.54 -8.23
N ILE A 132 -0.39 -18.50 -6.93
CA ILE A 132 0.62 -18.11 -5.93
C ILE A 132 1.78 -19.10 -5.95
N PHE A 133 1.48 -20.37 -6.28
CA PHE A 133 2.45 -21.45 -6.37
C PHE A 133 2.40 -22.06 -7.77
N PRO A 134 3.56 -22.17 -8.46
CA PRO A 134 3.63 -22.82 -9.77
C PRO A 134 3.01 -24.23 -9.78
N ASP A 135 3.21 -24.99 -8.70
CA ASP A 135 2.76 -26.37 -8.58
C ASP A 135 1.33 -26.52 -8.02
N ARG A 136 0.65 -25.41 -7.66
CA ARG A 136 -0.71 -25.44 -7.08
C ARG A 136 -1.59 -24.36 -7.71
N PRO A 137 -2.00 -24.53 -8.98
CA PRO A 137 -2.69 -23.50 -9.75
C PRO A 137 -4.08 -23.13 -9.19
N ALA A 138 -4.67 -23.99 -8.37
CA ALA A 138 -5.94 -23.72 -7.69
C ALA A 138 -5.81 -22.75 -6.50
N ILE A 139 -4.58 -22.41 -6.07
CA ILE A 139 -4.34 -21.48 -4.95
C ILE A 139 -4.06 -20.09 -5.53
N SER A 140 -5.11 -19.27 -5.50
CA SER A 140 -5.09 -17.84 -5.84
C SER A 140 -5.39 -16.99 -4.60
N PRO A 141 -5.09 -15.68 -4.62
CA PRO A 141 -5.51 -14.77 -3.55
C PRO A 141 -7.01 -14.84 -3.27
N ALA A 142 -7.82 -14.84 -4.33
CA ALA A 142 -9.28 -14.97 -4.24
C ALA A 142 -9.73 -16.23 -3.49
N ASN A 143 -9.18 -17.39 -3.82
CA ASN A 143 -9.56 -18.65 -3.17
C ASN A 143 -9.06 -18.70 -1.71
N ALA A 144 -7.90 -18.10 -1.42
CA ALA A 144 -7.37 -17.98 -0.07
C ALA A 144 -8.28 -17.09 0.80
N VAL A 145 -8.70 -15.94 0.29
CA VAL A 145 -9.65 -15.04 0.98
C VAL A 145 -10.98 -15.72 1.22
N GLY A 146 -11.57 -16.36 0.20
CA GLY A 146 -12.81 -17.11 0.34
C GLY A 146 -12.73 -18.17 1.44
N TRP A 147 -11.64 -18.96 1.44
CA TRP A 147 -11.38 -19.94 2.50
C TRP A 147 -11.22 -19.28 3.88
N GLN A 148 -10.53 -18.14 4.00
CA GLN A 148 -10.39 -17.42 5.27
C GLN A 148 -11.74 -16.94 5.82
N VAL A 149 -12.64 -16.48 4.96
CA VAL A 149 -13.99 -16.07 5.36
C VAL A 149 -14.79 -17.25 5.92
N ASP A 150 -14.62 -18.45 5.35
CA ASP A 150 -15.35 -19.66 5.77
C ASP A 150 -14.73 -20.37 6.97
N ALA A 151 -13.40 -20.40 7.04
CA ALA A 151 -12.66 -21.18 8.03
C ALA A 151 -12.24 -20.37 9.27
N HIS A 152 -12.18 -19.03 9.19
CA HIS A 152 -11.71 -18.18 10.29
C HIS A 152 -12.78 -17.18 10.74
N PRO A 153 -13.46 -17.43 11.88
CA PRO A 153 -14.47 -16.52 12.43
C PRO A 153 -13.95 -15.10 12.70
N GLY A 154 -12.65 -14.95 12.96
CA GLY A 154 -12.00 -13.67 13.21
C GLY A 154 -11.60 -12.90 11.95
N PHE A 155 -11.65 -13.50 10.76
CA PHE A 155 -11.14 -12.88 9.54
C PHE A 155 -11.96 -11.65 9.13
N VAL A 156 -13.28 -11.79 9.01
CA VAL A 156 -14.16 -10.68 8.61
C VAL A 156 -14.11 -9.52 9.61
N PRO A 157 -14.23 -9.73 10.93
CA PRO A 157 -14.06 -8.64 11.91
C PRO A 157 -12.70 -7.96 11.82
N ALA A 158 -11.61 -8.71 11.66
CA ALA A 158 -10.27 -8.15 11.54
C ALA A 158 -10.09 -7.33 10.25
N PHE A 159 -10.62 -7.84 9.12
CA PHE A 159 -10.62 -7.10 7.86
C PHE A 159 -11.34 -5.76 8.00
N ILE A 160 -12.53 -5.76 8.58
CA ILE A 160 -13.33 -4.54 8.82
C ILE A 160 -12.55 -3.55 9.69
N SER A 161 -11.98 -4.04 10.80
CA SER A 161 -11.15 -3.24 11.69
C SER A 161 -9.96 -2.61 10.96
N SER A 162 -9.30 -3.33 10.07
CA SER A 162 -8.22 -2.78 9.26
C SER A 162 -8.71 -1.64 8.36
N ILE A 163 -9.85 -1.79 7.70
CA ILE A 163 -10.41 -0.70 6.87
C ILE A 163 -10.79 0.52 7.70
N GLN A 164 -11.24 0.34 8.94
CA GLN A 164 -11.66 1.42 9.82
C GLN A 164 -10.48 2.18 10.46
N HIS A 165 -9.36 1.50 10.74
CA HIS A 165 -8.34 2.01 11.66
C HIS A 165 -6.92 2.03 11.10
N ALA A 166 -6.66 1.31 10.02
CA ALA A 166 -5.32 1.25 9.46
C ALA A 166 -4.97 2.52 8.66
N PRO A 167 -3.67 2.81 8.46
CA PRO A 167 -3.18 4.00 7.76
C PRO A 167 -3.40 3.90 6.24
N ILE A 168 -4.66 3.94 5.80
CA ILE A 168 -5.05 3.82 4.38
C ILE A 168 -5.07 5.18 3.69
N THR A 169 -5.58 6.22 4.35
CA THR A 169 -5.78 7.55 3.76
C THR A 169 -5.12 8.64 4.59
N GLU A 170 -4.82 9.77 3.95
CA GLU A 170 -4.42 11.04 4.61
C GLU A 170 -3.17 10.97 5.51
N GLN A 171 -2.24 10.04 5.26
CA GLN A 171 -1.01 9.88 6.06
C GLN A 171 0.14 10.81 5.66
N HIS A 172 -0.14 11.90 4.95
CA HIS A 172 0.86 12.83 4.41
C HIS A 172 1.84 13.36 5.47
N GLU A 173 1.38 13.58 6.71
CA GLU A 173 2.25 14.02 7.81
C GLU A 173 3.34 12.99 8.14
N ARG A 174 2.98 11.71 8.19
CA ARG A 174 3.92 10.61 8.46
C ARG A 174 4.94 10.48 7.35
N TRP A 175 4.49 10.61 6.11
CA TRP A 175 5.34 10.59 4.92
C TRP A 175 6.31 11.79 4.92
N ARG A 176 5.82 12.99 5.24
CA ARG A 176 6.65 14.19 5.36
C ARG A 176 7.74 14.05 6.41
N LEU A 177 7.43 13.41 7.55
CA LEU A 177 8.42 13.18 8.60
C LEU A 177 9.57 12.29 8.11
N VAL A 178 9.29 11.27 7.29
CA VAL A 178 10.32 10.45 6.65
C VAL A 178 11.18 11.32 5.72
N GLY A 179 10.56 12.09 4.82
CA GLY A 179 11.27 12.96 3.88
C GLY A 179 12.16 14.03 4.55
N HIS A 180 11.65 14.70 5.59
CA HIS A 180 12.42 15.71 6.34
C HIS A 180 13.70 15.16 6.96
N ARG A 181 13.71 13.89 7.41
CA ARG A 181 14.92 13.27 7.96
C ARG A 181 15.96 13.03 6.89
N GLN A 182 15.54 12.59 5.72
CA GLN A 182 16.42 12.39 4.58
C GLN A 182 17.06 13.69 4.11
N GLU A 183 16.27 14.77 4.05
CA GLU A 183 16.77 16.12 3.77
C GLU A 183 17.79 16.61 4.82
N ALA A 184 17.47 16.44 6.11
CA ALA A 184 18.37 16.83 7.20
C ALA A 184 19.70 16.08 7.17
N ALA A 185 19.67 14.79 6.86
CA ALA A 185 20.88 13.98 6.72
C ALA A 185 21.74 14.42 5.52
N ARG A 186 21.10 14.71 4.37
CA ARG A 186 21.79 15.18 3.16
C ARG A 186 22.47 16.54 3.38
N THR A 187 21.77 17.49 3.99
CA THR A 187 22.31 18.83 4.29
C THR A 187 23.41 18.82 5.35
N SER A 188 23.32 17.91 6.33
CA SER A 188 24.36 17.73 7.35
C SER A 188 25.66 17.18 6.77
N SER A 189 25.59 16.29 5.77
CA SER A 189 26.77 15.75 5.09
C SER A 189 27.47 16.75 4.16
N THR A 190 26.75 17.77 3.65
CA THR A 190 27.32 18.81 2.79
C THR A 190 28.02 19.94 3.54
N ASN A 191 27.75 20.10 4.84
CA ASN A 191 28.42 21.09 5.68
C ASN A 191 29.77 20.52 6.17
N LYS A 192 30.84 21.33 6.06
CA LYS A 192 32.24 20.96 6.36
C LYS A 192 32.40 20.13 7.66
N PRO A 193 33.31 19.15 7.71
CA PRO A 193 33.56 18.28 8.86
C PRO A 193 34.01 19.00 10.15
N ASP A 194 34.38 20.28 10.07
CA ASP A 194 34.90 21.06 11.20
C ASP A 194 33.85 21.89 11.95
N ALA A 195 32.58 21.88 11.52
CA ALA A 195 31.51 22.53 12.26
C ALA A 195 31.02 21.60 13.39
N PRO A 196 30.85 22.08 14.64
CA PRO A 196 30.30 21.25 15.70
C PRO A 196 28.92 20.73 15.29
N GLN A 197 28.82 19.42 15.06
CA GLN A 197 27.55 18.78 14.77
C GLN A 197 26.62 19.00 15.97
N SER A 198 25.48 19.65 15.73
CA SER A 198 24.46 19.72 16.76
C SER A 198 23.98 18.31 17.10
N ALA A 199 23.58 18.06 18.34
CA ALA A 199 23.00 16.78 18.75
C ALA A 199 21.82 16.36 17.85
N ALA A 200 21.10 17.32 17.27
CA ALA A 200 20.04 17.07 16.30
C ALA A 200 20.55 16.56 14.94
N ALA A 201 21.69 17.06 14.45
CA ALA A 201 22.31 16.57 13.21
C ALA A 201 22.88 15.15 13.38
N ALA A 202 23.51 14.86 14.52
CA ALA A 202 23.98 13.52 14.84
C ALA A 202 22.81 12.51 14.98
N ALA A 203 21.73 12.89 15.66
CA ALA A 203 20.53 12.06 15.78
C ALA A 203 19.81 11.86 14.43
N ALA A 204 19.84 12.85 13.53
CA ALA A 204 19.29 12.72 12.18
C ALA A 204 20.12 11.76 11.31
N ALA A 205 21.44 11.77 11.46
CA ALA A 205 22.35 10.85 10.76
C ALA A 205 22.23 9.39 11.24
N GLU A 206 21.82 9.16 12.49
CA GLU A 206 21.52 7.80 12.98
C GLU A 206 20.15 7.28 12.50
N ALA A 207 19.27 8.18 12.04
CA ALA A 207 17.87 7.91 11.75
C ALA A 207 17.56 7.89 10.24
N ASP A 208 18.53 8.14 9.37
CA ASP A 208 18.31 8.24 7.93
C ASP A 208 18.34 6.88 7.22
N LEU A 209 17.65 6.80 6.08
CA LEU A 209 17.75 5.66 5.17
C LEU A 209 19.09 5.64 4.43
N LYS A 210 19.69 4.47 4.26
CA LYS A 210 20.96 4.23 3.56
C LYS A 210 20.96 4.83 2.16
N GLU A 211 19.90 4.57 1.40
CA GLU A 211 19.73 5.06 0.02
C GLU A 211 19.34 6.54 -0.04
N LYS A 212 19.22 7.19 1.11
CA LYS A 212 18.70 8.55 1.31
C LYS A 212 17.29 8.80 0.72
N LYS A 213 16.64 7.77 0.19
CA LYS A 213 15.37 7.82 -0.52
C LYS A 213 14.45 6.68 -0.11
N VAL A 214 13.16 6.88 -0.31
CA VAL A 214 12.15 5.82 -0.29
C VAL A 214 11.93 5.34 -1.72
N LEU A 215 12.01 4.03 -1.96
CA LEU A 215 11.62 3.44 -3.25
C LEU A 215 10.11 3.15 -3.24
N ILE A 216 9.40 3.62 -4.25
CA ILE A 216 7.98 3.33 -4.46
C ILE A 216 7.81 2.61 -5.80
N LEU A 217 7.28 1.40 -5.77
CA LEU A 217 6.91 0.63 -6.95
C LEU A 217 5.40 0.74 -7.18
N LEU A 218 4.97 1.14 -8.37
CA LEU A 218 3.56 1.32 -8.71
C LEU A 218 3.19 0.52 -9.96
N GLY A 219 2.02 -0.12 -9.95
CA GLY A 219 1.46 -0.76 -11.14
C GLY A 219 0.86 0.29 -12.09
N LYS A 220 1.21 0.24 -13.38
CA LYS A 220 0.68 1.18 -14.38
C LYS A 220 -0.81 1.03 -14.63
N GLN A 221 -1.36 -0.16 -14.41
CA GLN A 221 -2.78 -0.47 -14.59
C GLN A 221 -3.51 -0.63 -13.25
N ASP A 222 -2.86 -0.23 -12.15
CA ASP A 222 -3.46 -0.32 -10.83
C ASP A 222 -4.66 0.65 -10.73
N SER A 223 -5.85 0.07 -10.56
CA SER A 223 -7.10 0.82 -10.41
C SER A 223 -7.39 1.23 -8.97
N VAL A 224 -6.57 0.76 -8.01
CA VAL A 224 -6.73 0.85 -6.56
C VAL A 224 -5.72 1.86 -6.01
N ILE A 225 -4.47 1.74 -6.44
CA ILE A 225 -3.39 2.69 -6.19
C ILE A 225 -3.05 3.39 -7.49
N ILE A 226 -3.78 4.48 -7.80
CA ILE A 226 -3.49 5.27 -9.01
C ILE A 226 -2.07 5.84 -8.94
N ALA A 227 -1.22 5.36 -9.86
CA ALA A 227 0.20 5.69 -9.88
C ALA A 227 0.48 7.20 -9.96
N ASP A 228 -0.28 7.94 -10.79
CA ASP A 228 -0.13 9.39 -10.92
C ASP A 228 -0.42 10.14 -9.62
N GLU A 229 -1.47 9.73 -8.90
CA GLU A 229 -1.86 10.40 -7.65
C GLU A 229 -0.85 10.10 -6.54
N VAL A 230 -0.43 8.84 -6.39
CA VAL A 230 0.54 8.47 -5.35
C VAL A 230 1.92 9.05 -5.62
N GLU A 231 2.38 9.07 -6.87
CA GLU A 231 3.66 9.70 -7.22
C GLU A 231 3.64 11.21 -6.90
N GLU A 232 2.57 11.92 -7.27
CA GLU A 232 2.38 13.33 -6.95
C GLU A 232 2.38 13.56 -5.44
N ASP A 233 1.51 12.84 -4.71
CA ASP A 233 1.31 13.04 -3.28
C ASP A 233 2.56 12.63 -2.47
N ALA A 234 3.26 11.56 -2.87
CA ALA A 234 4.50 11.13 -2.23
C ALA A 234 5.62 12.13 -2.45
N SER A 235 5.81 12.60 -3.69
CA SER A 235 6.80 13.59 -4.04
C SER A 235 6.57 14.92 -3.32
N ASN A 236 5.31 15.34 -3.19
CA ASN A 236 4.94 16.56 -2.48
C ASN A 236 5.11 16.41 -0.96
N ALA A 237 4.80 15.23 -0.40
CA ALA A 237 4.91 14.99 1.04
C ALA A 237 6.38 14.84 1.48
N MET A 238 7.15 13.98 0.81
CA MET A 238 8.53 13.64 1.21
C MET A 238 9.59 14.58 0.60
N GLY A 239 9.27 15.27 -0.50
CA GLY A 239 10.23 15.98 -1.33
C GLY A 239 10.77 15.08 -2.45
N LYS A 240 10.83 15.63 -3.67
CA LYS A 240 11.21 14.89 -4.90
C LYS A 240 12.59 14.22 -4.83
N GLU A 241 13.54 14.83 -4.12
CA GLU A 241 14.90 14.30 -3.93
C GLU A 241 14.93 13.07 -2.98
N ASN A 242 13.87 12.85 -2.20
CA ASN A 242 13.80 11.82 -1.16
C ASN A 242 12.95 10.60 -1.56
N VAL A 243 12.48 10.56 -2.80
CA VAL A 243 11.62 9.48 -3.32
C VAL A 243 12.10 9.08 -4.70
N GLU A 244 12.20 7.77 -4.94
CA GLU A 244 12.34 7.20 -6.28
C GLU A 244 11.08 6.41 -6.60
N VAL A 245 10.39 6.77 -7.69
CA VAL A 245 9.19 6.07 -8.14
C VAL A 245 9.50 5.27 -9.40
N VAL A 246 9.15 3.98 -9.38
CA VAL A 246 9.27 3.07 -10.52
C VAL A 246 7.90 2.52 -10.87
N ARG A 247 7.47 2.73 -12.11
CA ARG A 247 6.20 2.22 -12.62
C ARG A 247 6.41 0.93 -13.42
N LEU A 248 5.78 -0.14 -12.98
CA LEU A 248 5.88 -1.48 -13.57
C LEU A 248 4.60 -1.83 -14.32
N GLU A 249 4.69 -2.70 -15.34
CA GLU A 249 3.49 -3.28 -15.94
C GLU A 249 2.80 -4.20 -14.91
N GLY A 250 1.50 -4.02 -14.73
CA GLY A 250 0.71 -4.74 -13.72
C GLY A 250 -0.38 -3.88 -13.09
N GLY A 251 -1.34 -4.57 -12.47
CA GLY A 251 -2.36 -3.97 -11.61
C GLY A 251 -1.88 -3.86 -10.16
N HIS A 252 -2.82 -3.96 -9.22
CA HIS A 252 -2.50 -3.96 -7.78
C HIS A 252 -1.67 -5.18 -7.37
N ASP A 253 -1.88 -6.31 -8.03
CA ASP A 253 -1.19 -7.58 -7.85
C ASP A 253 0.23 -7.62 -8.46
N VAL A 254 0.83 -6.48 -8.80
CA VAL A 254 2.18 -6.38 -9.39
C VAL A 254 3.28 -7.16 -8.63
N PRO A 255 3.30 -7.28 -7.29
CA PRO A 255 4.31 -8.11 -6.62
C PRO A 255 4.15 -9.62 -6.90
N ILE A 256 2.97 -10.05 -7.35
CA ILE A 256 2.67 -11.45 -7.67
C ILE A 256 3.01 -11.70 -9.14
N VAL A 257 2.47 -10.89 -10.04
CA VAL A 257 2.58 -11.10 -11.50
C VAL A 257 3.90 -10.61 -12.08
N GLY A 258 4.49 -9.58 -11.47
CA GLY A 258 5.76 -8.96 -11.85
C GLY A 258 6.84 -9.14 -10.78
N ALA A 259 6.81 -10.27 -10.04
CA ALA A 259 7.69 -10.50 -8.89
C ALA A 259 9.18 -10.33 -9.24
N LYS A 260 9.59 -10.78 -10.43
CA LYS A 260 10.96 -10.65 -10.91
C LYS A 260 11.31 -9.18 -11.14
N GLU A 261 10.45 -8.43 -11.82
CA GLU A 261 10.62 -7.02 -12.14
C GLU A 261 10.63 -6.17 -10.86
N CYS A 262 9.77 -6.48 -9.88
CA CYS A 262 9.83 -5.88 -8.55
C CYS A 262 11.17 -6.15 -7.87
N GLY A 263 11.64 -7.41 -7.87
CA GLY A 263 12.92 -7.78 -7.29
C GLY A 263 14.12 -7.10 -7.97
N GLU A 264 14.10 -7.01 -9.30
CA GLU A 264 15.14 -6.32 -10.07
C GLU A 264 15.15 -4.82 -9.83
N ALA A 265 13.98 -4.17 -9.72
CA ALA A 265 13.87 -2.76 -9.38
C ALA A 265 14.46 -2.49 -7.98
N ILE A 266 14.10 -3.30 -6.99
CA ILE A 266 14.63 -3.20 -5.62
C ILE A 266 16.15 -3.41 -5.58
N ALA A 267 16.63 -4.47 -6.24
CA ALA A 267 18.06 -4.77 -6.29
C ALA A 267 18.86 -3.68 -7.01
N THR A 268 18.29 -3.06 -8.04
CA THR A 268 18.90 -1.95 -8.76
C THR A 268 18.98 -0.70 -7.90
N PHE A 269 17.89 -0.38 -7.18
CA PHE A 269 17.84 0.73 -6.24
C PHE A 269 18.94 0.62 -5.17
N TRP A 270 19.09 -0.55 -4.54
CA TRP A 270 20.15 -0.77 -3.54
C TRP A 270 21.58 -0.71 -4.08
N LYS A 271 21.79 -0.97 -5.38
CA LYS A 271 23.13 -0.94 -6.00
C LYS A 271 23.59 0.47 -6.37
N ARG A 272 22.68 1.39 -6.65
CA ARG A 272 23.02 2.74 -7.14
C ARG A 272 23.52 3.66 -6.03
N GLU A 273 23.12 3.39 -4.80
CA GLU A 273 23.39 4.24 -3.62
C GLU A 273 24.44 3.62 -2.68
N ARG A 274 25.17 2.58 -3.14
CA ARG A 274 26.37 2.02 -2.50
C ARG A 274 27.62 2.47 -3.23
#